data_AF-A0A947BSL5-F1
#
_entry.id   AF-A0A947BSL5-F1
#
_cell.length_a   1.000
_cell.length_b   1.000
_cell.length_c   1.000
_cell.angle_alpha   90.00
_cell.angle_beta   90.00
_cell.angle_gamma   90.00
#
_symmetry.space_group_name_H-M   'P 1'
#
loop_
_entity.id
_entity.type
_entity.pdbx_description
1 polymer ?
#
loop_
_entity_poly.entity_id
_entity_poly.type
_entity_poly.pdbx_seq_one_letter_code
_entity_poly.pdbx_strand_id
1 'polypeptide(L)'
;MSRSTNKAIIRILADGNFHSGQAIAAQLQLSRTAVWKKIQSLKAELGLTIHAVTGKGYWLPGGLDLVNKQDLVASISDKDVYVAVFSSIDSTNQHMLECADIDDQRWGVCVAEMQTQGRGRRGRQWLSSYGRNIQMSIGVYLNMPMVDVSGLSLAAGVVLAQFLEDTGVDQGALKWPNDIHING
;
A
#
# COMPACT_ATOMS: atom_id res chain seq x y z
N MET A 1 -4.78 -5.06 20.28
CA MET A 1 -6.24 -5.13 19.99
C MET A 1 -6.74 -3.98 19.11
N SER A 2 -6.46 -2.70 19.39
CA SER A 2 -7.04 -1.56 18.63
C SER A 2 -6.74 -1.52 17.12
N ARG A 3 -5.51 -1.84 16.69
CA ARG A 3 -5.10 -1.83 15.27
C ARG A 3 -5.84 -2.87 14.41
N SER A 4 -6.12 -4.05 14.96
CA SER A 4 -6.87 -5.11 14.26
C SER A 4 -8.30 -4.67 13.94
N THR A 5 -8.97 -4.04 14.91
CA THR A 5 -10.33 -3.51 14.73
C THR A 5 -10.38 -2.37 13.72
N ASN A 6 -9.40 -1.47 13.72
CA ASN A 6 -9.32 -0.38 12.74
C ASN A 6 -9.23 -0.94 11.32
N LYS A 7 -8.35 -1.93 11.10
CA LYS A 7 -8.24 -2.64 9.81
C LYS A 7 -9.55 -3.30 9.40
N ALA A 8 -10.29 -3.88 10.35
CA ALA A 8 -11.58 -4.50 10.06
C ALA A 8 -12.64 -3.48 9.63
N ILE A 9 -12.74 -2.33 10.30
CA ILE A 9 -13.68 -1.25 9.91
C ILE A 9 -13.34 -0.73 8.50
N ILE A 10 -12.05 -0.51 8.21
CA ILE A 10 -11.63 -0.05 6.88
C ILE A 10 -12.03 -1.07 5.81
N ARG A 11 -11.80 -2.37 6.05
CA ARG A 11 -12.20 -3.44 5.12
C ARG A 11 -13.70 -3.51 4.89
N ILE A 12 -14.53 -3.25 5.91
CA ILE A 12 -15.99 -3.19 5.75
C ILE A 12 -16.37 -2.02 4.83
N LEU A 13 -15.78 -0.85 5.04
CA LEU A 13 -16.08 0.36 4.26
C LEU A 13 -15.40 0.40 2.88
N ALA A 14 -14.47 -0.52 2.61
CA ALA A 14 -13.70 -0.56 1.37
C ALA A 14 -14.55 -0.86 0.14
N ASP A 15 -15.72 -1.50 0.30
CA ASP A 15 -16.68 -1.75 -0.77
C ASP A 15 -17.39 -0.48 -1.26
N GLY A 16 -17.23 0.64 -0.55
CA GLY A 16 -17.84 1.92 -0.88
C GLY A 16 -19.33 2.03 -0.60
N ASN A 17 -19.95 1.00 -0.01
CA ASN A 17 -21.38 0.99 0.30
C ASN A 17 -21.69 1.60 1.66
N PHE A 18 -22.99 1.79 1.93
CA PHE A 18 -23.46 2.22 3.26
C PHE A 18 -23.48 1.05 4.23
N HIS A 19 -22.85 1.25 5.39
CA HIS A 19 -22.85 0.33 6.50
C HIS A 19 -23.37 1.04 7.77
N SER A 20 -24.45 0.52 8.35
CA SER A 20 -24.99 1.11 9.57
C SER A 20 -24.01 0.95 10.74
N GLY A 21 -23.89 1.95 11.60
CA GLY A 21 -23.04 1.85 12.80
C GLY A 21 -23.44 0.70 13.73
N GLN A 22 -24.70 0.26 13.69
CA GLN A 22 -25.19 -0.92 14.40
C GLN A 22 -24.73 -2.22 13.75
N ALA A 23 -24.73 -2.33 12.42
CA ALA A 23 -24.22 -3.49 11.71
C ALA A 23 -22.72 -3.69 11.93
N ILE A 24 -21.93 -2.61 11.80
CA ILE A 24 -20.48 -2.64 12.09
C ILE A 24 -20.24 -3.04 13.55
N ALA A 25 -21.01 -2.46 14.49
CA ALA A 25 -20.90 -2.78 15.90
C ALA A 25 -21.19 -4.25 16.20
N ALA A 26 -22.26 -4.81 15.62
CA ALA A 26 -22.62 -6.22 15.78
C ALA A 26 -21.55 -7.15 15.18
N GLN A 27 -21.09 -6.88 13.97
CA GLN A 27 -20.08 -7.69 13.29
C GLN A 27 -18.73 -7.73 14.03
N LEU A 28 -18.34 -6.61 14.64
CA LEU A 28 -17.06 -6.47 15.35
C LEU A 28 -17.16 -6.65 16.87
N GLN A 29 -18.35 -6.98 17.40
CA GLN A 29 -18.63 -7.10 18.84
C GLN A 29 -18.24 -5.84 19.63
N LEU A 30 -18.61 -4.67 19.12
CA LEU A 30 -18.35 -3.36 19.71
C LEU A 30 -19.65 -2.64 20.07
N SER A 31 -19.55 -1.58 20.87
CA SER A 31 -20.65 -0.62 21.01
C SER A 31 -20.67 0.36 19.82
N ARG A 32 -21.86 0.91 19.51
CA ARG A 32 -22.00 1.97 18.48
C ARG A 32 -21.09 3.17 18.76
N THR A 33 -20.94 3.55 20.02
CA THR A 33 -20.06 4.64 20.45
C THR A 33 -18.59 4.32 20.18
N ALA A 34 -18.16 3.06 20.38
CA ALA A 34 -16.80 2.64 20.06
C ALA A 34 -16.54 2.66 18.55
N VAL A 35 -17.51 2.24 17.73
CA VAL A 35 -17.43 2.37 16.26
C VAL A 35 -17.28 3.83 15.85
N TRP A 36 -18.12 4.73 16.39
CA TRP A 36 -18.02 6.16 16.10
C TRP A 36 -16.63 6.73 16.44
N LYS A 37 -16.11 6.45 17.65
CA LYS A 37 -14.77 6.90 18.07
C LYS A 37 -13.68 6.41 17.12
N LYS A 38 -13.75 5.13 16.73
CA LYS A 38 -12.80 4.55 15.77
C LYS A 38 -12.89 5.19 14.40
N ILE A 39 -14.09 5.43 13.88
CA ILE A 39 -14.26 6.13 12.59
C ILE A 39 -13.68 7.54 12.65
N GLN A 40 -13.89 8.29 13.73
CA GLN A 40 -13.27 9.63 13.86
C GLN A 40 -11.74 9.56 13.87
N SER A 41 -11.16 8.61 14.62
CA SER A 41 -9.71 8.36 14.62
C SER A 41 -9.19 7.98 13.23
N LEU A 42 -9.88 7.09 12.50
CA LEU A 42 -9.52 6.71 11.14
C LEU A 42 -9.53 7.90 10.17
N LYS A 43 -10.54 8.77 10.25
CA LYS A 43 -10.61 10.00 9.44
C LYS A 43 -9.42 10.92 9.72
N ALA A 44 -9.08 11.10 11.00
CA ALA A 44 -8.00 12.00 11.41
C ALA A 44 -6.61 11.44 11.11
N GLU A 45 -6.36 10.16 11.38
CA GLU A 45 -5.04 9.54 11.27
C GLU A 45 -4.67 9.16 9.83
N LEU A 46 -5.65 8.73 9.02
CA LEU A 46 -5.42 8.23 7.66
C LEU A 46 -5.89 9.20 6.57
N GLY A 47 -6.51 10.32 6.95
CA GLY A 47 -7.07 11.28 6.00
C GLY A 47 -8.26 10.74 5.19
N LEU A 48 -8.92 9.67 5.64
CA LEU A 48 -10.01 9.04 4.91
C LEU A 48 -11.28 9.90 4.95
N THR A 49 -11.90 10.10 3.78
CA THR A 49 -13.17 10.85 3.66
C THR A 49 -14.37 9.95 3.94
N ILE A 50 -14.50 9.48 5.19
CA ILE A 50 -15.68 8.70 5.61
C ILE A 50 -16.83 9.66 5.92
N HIS A 51 -17.97 9.46 5.26
CA HIS A 51 -19.19 10.23 5.48
C HIS A 51 -20.16 9.47 6.37
N ALA A 52 -20.94 10.21 7.16
CA ALA A 52 -22.02 9.66 7.98
C ALA A 52 -23.34 10.28 7.53
N VAL A 53 -24.34 9.44 7.27
CA VAL A 53 -25.68 9.86 6.85
C VAL A 53 -26.69 9.30 7.85
N THR A 54 -27.49 10.19 8.45
CA THR A 54 -28.55 9.83 9.39
C THR A 54 -29.51 8.82 8.75
N GLY A 55 -29.80 7.73 9.45
CA GLY A 55 -30.67 6.66 8.97
C GLY A 55 -30.01 5.64 8.00
N LYS A 56 -28.85 5.94 7.42
CA LYS A 56 -28.12 5.01 6.52
C LYS A 56 -26.84 4.43 7.15
N GLY A 57 -26.07 5.26 7.85
CA GLY A 57 -24.80 4.85 8.44
C GLY A 57 -23.58 5.54 7.83
N TYR A 58 -22.48 4.79 7.73
CA TYR A 58 -21.19 5.27 7.24
C TYR A 58 -20.90 4.71 5.86
N TRP A 59 -20.21 5.49 5.03
CA TRP A 59 -19.70 5.03 3.74
C TRP A 59 -18.44 5.78 3.36
N LEU A 60 -17.65 5.17 2.48
CA LEU A 60 -16.43 5.75 1.94
C LEU A 60 -16.57 5.87 0.41
N PRO A 61 -16.76 7.07 -0.13
CA PRO A 61 -16.97 7.27 -1.56
C PRO A 61 -15.85 6.69 -2.41
N GLY A 62 -16.24 5.93 -3.44
CA GLY A 62 -15.33 5.24 -4.35
C GLY A 62 -14.62 4.01 -3.77
N GLY A 63 -14.89 3.66 -2.50
CA GLY A 63 -14.25 2.51 -1.87
C GLY A 63 -12.73 2.62 -1.74
N LEU A 64 -12.09 1.51 -1.38
CA LEU A 64 -10.65 1.32 -1.41
C LEU A 64 -10.35 -0.04 -2.06
N ASP A 65 -9.39 -0.05 -2.97
CA ASP A 65 -8.81 -1.29 -3.46
C ASP A 65 -7.62 -1.65 -2.55
N LEU A 66 -7.90 -2.48 -1.54
CA LEU A 66 -6.92 -2.84 -0.52
C LEU A 66 -6.19 -4.12 -0.90
N VAL A 67 -4.88 -4.12 -0.73
CA VAL A 67 -4.02 -5.25 -1.03
C VAL A 67 -4.34 -6.42 -0.09
N ASN A 68 -4.72 -7.53 -0.71
CA ASN A 68 -4.87 -8.81 -0.03
C ASN A 68 -3.55 -9.58 -0.11
N LYS A 69 -2.96 -9.88 1.06
CA LYS A 69 -1.70 -10.62 1.15
C LYS A 69 -1.80 -12.01 0.52
N GLN A 70 -2.91 -12.71 0.72
CA GLN A 70 -3.09 -14.05 0.19
C GLN A 70 -3.13 -14.04 -1.34
N ASP A 71 -3.88 -13.09 -1.93
CA ASP A 71 -4.00 -12.97 -3.39
C ASP A 71 -2.66 -12.57 -4.02
N LEU A 72 -1.94 -11.64 -3.38
CA LEU A 72 -0.60 -11.25 -3.81
C LEU A 72 0.38 -12.44 -3.80
N VAL A 73 0.43 -13.20 -2.71
CA VAL A 73 1.29 -14.41 -2.61
C VAL A 73 0.88 -15.45 -3.67
N ALA A 74 -0.41 -15.60 -3.96
CA ALA A 74 -0.89 -16.52 -4.98
C ALA A 74 -0.46 -16.09 -6.39
N SER A 75 -0.40 -14.78 -6.68
CA SER A 75 0.02 -14.23 -7.98
C SER A 75 1.52 -14.31 -8.26
N ILE A 76 2.36 -14.43 -7.22
CA ILE A 76 3.81 -14.54 -7.39
C ILE A 76 4.15 -15.99 -7.77
N SER A 77 4.83 -16.14 -8.91
CA SER A 77 5.21 -17.45 -9.44
C SER A 77 6.26 -18.15 -8.56
N ASP A 78 7.24 -17.38 -8.08
CA ASP A 78 8.26 -17.85 -7.14
C ASP A 78 7.67 -17.98 -5.71
N LYS A 79 7.86 -19.14 -5.09
CA LYS A 79 7.28 -19.47 -3.78
C LYS A 79 8.23 -19.15 -2.62
N ASP A 80 9.49 -18.85 -2.88
CA ASP A 80 10.49 -18.54 -1.87
C ASP A 80 10.64 -17.02 -1.65
N VAL A 81 9.63 -16.24 -2.08
CA VAL A 81 9.61 -14.78 -1.92
C VAL A 81 9.05 -14.40 -0.55
N TYR A 82 9.81 -13.62 0.21
CA TYR A 82 9.30 -12.97 1.41
C TYR A 82 8.24 -11.92 1.04
N VAL A 83 7.00 -12.05 1.55
CA VAL A 83 5.94 -11.06 1.29
C VAL A 83 5.45 -10.42 2.58
N ALA A 84 5.54 -9.09 2.65
CA ALA A 84 4.99 -8.28 3.70
C ALA A 84 3.94 -7.30 3.16
N VAL A 85 2.78 -7.23 3.83
CA VAL A 85 1.71 -6.30 3.48
C VAL A 85 1.28 -5.55 4.73
N PHE A 86 1.44 -4.23 4.72
CA PHE A 86 1.11 -3.36 5.84
C PHE A 86 -0.07 -2.45 5.52
N SER A 87 -0.93 -2.23 6.51
CA SER A 87 -1.93 -1.18 6.39
C SER A 87 -1.31 0.21 6.48
N SER A 88 -0.27 0.38 7.28
CA SER A 88 0.46 1.65 7.42
C SER A 88 1.81 1.32 8.04
N ILE A 89 2.87 1.88 7.47
CA ILE A 89 4.26 1.71 7.91
C ILE A 89 4.98 3.06 7.80
N ASP A 90 6.19 3.18 8.34
CA ASP A 90 7.03 4.35 8.10
C ASP A 90 7.53 4.39 6.66
N SER A 91 8.21 3.33 6.20
CA SER A 91 8.71 3.18 4.83
C SER A 91 8.84 1.70 4.46
N THR A 92 8.26 1.33 3.31
CA THR A 92 8.40 0.00 2.71
C THR A 92 9.86 -0.32 2.40
N ASN A 93 10.62 0.67 1.95
CA ASN A 93 12.04 0.52 1.63
C ASN A 93 12.87 0.31 2.91
N GLN A 94 12.57 1.06 3.97
CA GLN A 94 13.25 0.90 5.26
C GLN A 94 12.97 -0.48 5.85
N HIS A 95 11.71 -0.93 5.81
CA HIS A 95 11.33 -2.28 6.22
C HIS A 95 12.13 -3.36 5.47
N MET A 96 12.29 -3.23 4.15
CA MET A 96 13.07 -4.18 3.36
C MET A 96 14.57 -4.15 3.69
N LEU A 97 15.13 -2.99 4.04
CA LEU A 97 16.52 -2.87 4.49
C LEU A 97 16.74 -3.46 5.89
N GLU A 98 15.75 -3.36 6.78
CA GLU A 98 15.82 -3.89 8.14
C GLU A 98 15.57 -5.40 8.20
N CYS A 99 14.73 -5.92 7.31
CA CYS A 99 14.51 -7.36 7.17
C CYS A 99 15.69 -8.07 6.50
N ALA A 100 16.81 -7.37 6.22
CA ALA A 100 17.95 -7.85 5.45
C ALA A 100 18.74 -9.01 6.08
N ASP A 101 18.30 -9.57 7.21
CA ASP A 101 18.52 -10.98 7.55
C ASP A 101 17.59 -11.91 6.73
N ILE A 102 17.40 -11.58 5.44
CA ILE A 102 16.87 -12.51 4.45
C ILE A 102 17.99 -13.51 4.18
N ASP A 103 18.08 -14.50 5.05
CA ASP A 103 19.00 -15.64 5.00
C ASP A 103 18.86 -16.33 3.63
N ASP A 104 19.86 -16.24 2.74
CA ASP A 104 19.99 -16.84 1.39
C ASP A 104 18.76 -16.88 0.43
N GLN A 105 17.57 -16.43 0.85
CA GLN A 105 16.29 -16.55 0.17
C GLN A 105 16.06 -15.32 -0.67
N ARG A 106 16.44 -15.44 -1.94
CA ARG A 106 16.39 -14.36 -2.91
C ARG A 106 14.96 -13.84 -3.06
N TRP A 107 14.85 -12.52 -3.05
CA TRP A 107 13.66 -11.70 -3.27
C TRP A 107 12.71 -11.54 -2.08
N GLY A 108 12.38 -10.29 -1.79
CA GLY A 108 11.31 -9.92 -0.88
C GLY A 108 10.51 -8.76 -1.44
N VAL A 109 9.22 -8.73 -1.14
CA VAL A 109 8.28 -7.71 -1.57
C VAL A 109 7.57 -7.16 -0.33
N CYS A 110 7.68 -5.86 -0.11
CA CYS A 110 6.92 -5.14 0.91
C CYS A 110 5.97 -4.19 0.23
N VAL A 111 4.67 -4.29 0.54
CA VAL A 111 3.61 -3.39 0.08
C VAL A 111 2.94 -2.73 1.27
N ALA A 112 2.57 -1.46 1.13
CA ALA A 112 1.78 -0.77 2.14
C ALA A 112 0.65 0.07 1.53
N GLU A 113 -0.48 0.16 2.23
CA GLU A 113 -1.55 1.10 1.83
C GLU A 113 -1.14 2.56 2.09
N MET A 114 -0.23 2.78 3.04
CA MET A 114 0.26 4.10 3.42
C MET A 114 1.67 4.05 4.00
N GLN A 115 2.53 4.98 3.59
CA GLN A 115 3.80 5.29 4.24
C GLN A 115 3.70 6.62 4.99
N THR A 116 4.01 6.61 6.28
CA THR A 116 4.00 7.79 7.15
C THR A 116 5.30 8.59 7.07
N GLN A 117 6.39 7.95 6.66
CA GLN A 117 7.71 8.55 6.47
C GLN A 117 8.30 8.14 5.12
N GLY A 118 7.47 8.11 4.07
CA GLY A 118 7.91 7.84 2.71
C GLY A 118 9.03 8.79 2.28
N ARG A 119 10.09 8.26 1.67
CA ARG A 119 11.28 9.04 1.28
C ARG A 119 11.53 8.89 -0.22
N GLY A 120 11.67 10.03 -0.89
CA GLY A 120 12.24 10.14 -2.22
C GLY A 120 13.75 10.39 -2.16
N ARG A 121 14.33 10.69 -3.31
CA ARG A 121 15.77 10.98 -3.43
C ARG A 121 16.13 12.29 -2.71
N ARG A 122 17.39 12.37 -2.26
CA ARG A 122 17.98 13.57 -1.63
C ARG A 122 17.15 14.10 -0.44
N GLY A 123 16.58 13.19 0.34
CA GLY A 123 15.83 13.52 1.56
C GLY A 123 14.44 14.13 1.34
N ARG A 124 13.94 14.16 0.11
CA ARG A 124 12.57 14.63 -0.16
C ARG A 124 11.55 13.67 0.45
N GLN A 125 10.45 14.21 0.95
CA GLN A 125 9.33 13.40 1.40
C GLN A 125 8.56 12.86 0.19
N TRP A 126 8.21 11.57 0.23
CA TRP A 126 7.28 10.96 -0.72
C TRP A 126 5.88 10.96 -0.11
N LEU A 127 4.96 11.71 -0.74
CA LEU A 127 3.59 11.82 -0.26
C LEU A 127 2.84 10.51 -0.52
N SER A 128 2.00 10.13 0.44
CA SER A 128 1.29 8.86 0.44
C SER A 128 -0.12 9.08 0.96
N SER A 129 -1.12 8.69 0.17
CA SER A 129 -2.54 8.67 0.59
C SER A 129 -3.00 7.23 0.80
N TYR A 130 -3.69 6.98 1.92
CA TYR A 130 -4.09 5.62 2.31
C TYR A 130 -4.96 4.96 1.24
N GLY A 131 -4.50 3.81 0.71
CA GLY A 131 -5.25 2.99 -0.26
C GLY A 131 -5.51 3.68 -1.59
N ARG A 132 -4.68 4.66 -1.97
CA ARG A 132 -4.80 5.39 -3.25
C ARG A 132 -3.60 5.20 -4.18
N ASN A 133 -2.49 4.69 -3.67
CA ASN A 133 -1.25 4.52 -4.43
C ASN A 133 -0.69 3.12 -4.15
N ILE A 134 -0.07 2.51 -5.16
CA ILE A 134 0.77 1.33 -4.96
C ILE A 134 2.08 1.80 -4.32
N GLN A 135 2.33 1.41 -3.08
CA GLN A 135 3.58 1.72 -2.38
C GLN A 135 4.29 0.42 -2.09
N MET A 136 5.35 0.16 -2.86
CA MET A 136 6.01 -1.13 -2.89
C MET A 136 7.52 -0.95 -2.90
N SER A 137 8.21 -1.84 -2.21
CA SER A 137 9.66 -2.03 -2.30
C SER A 137 9.96 -3.50 -2.56
N ILE A 138 10.89 -3.75 -3.48
CA ILE A 138 11.41 -5.09 -3.77
C ILE A 138 12.85 -5.13 -3.27
N GLY A 139 13.13 -6.03 -2.34
CA GLY A 139 14.48 -6.32 -1.86
C GLY A 139 15.04 -7.54 -2.59
N VAL A 140 16.31 -7.49 -2.99
CA VAL A 140 16.99 -8.60 -3.65
C VAL A 140 18.44 -8.65 -3.19
N TYR A 141 18.95 -9.85 -2.92
CA TYR A 141 20.36 -10.09 -2.70
C TYR A 141 21.03 -10.40 -4.04
N LEU A 142 22.00 -9.57 -4.44
CA LEU A 142 22.75 -9.72 -5.68
C LEU A 142 24.22 -9.99 -5.33
N ASN A 143 24.68 -11.21 -5.63
CA ASN A 143 26.09 -11.59 -5.45
C ASN A 143 26.95 -11.06 -6.60
N MET A 144 27.07 -9.74 -6.70
CA MET A 144 27.88 -9.06 -7.72
C MET A 144 28.36 -7.68 -7.24
N PRO A 145 29.44 -7.13 -7.84
CA PRO A 145 29.92 -5.79 -7.54
C PRO A 145 28.86 -4.70 -7.75
N MET A 146 28.90 -3.66 -6.89
CA MET A 146 27.97 -2.51 -6.98
C MET A 146 28.03 -1.75 -8.31
N VAL A 147 29.17 -1.80 -9.02
CA VAL A 147 29.30 -1.17 -10.33
C VAL A 147 28.42 -1.86 -11.38
N ASP A 148 28.20 -3.16 -11.25
CA ASP A 148 27.44 -3.97 -12.21
C ASP A 148 25.91 -3.80 -12.03
N VAL A 149 25.46 -3.34 -10.85
CA VAL A 149 24.04 -3.04 -10.58
C VAL A 149 23.63 -1.60 -10.91
N SER A 150 24.56 -0.77 -11.41
CA SER A 150 24.30 0.64 -11.74
C SER A 150 23.20 0.83 -12.80
N GLY A 151 22.98 -0.15 -13.67
CA GLY A 151 21.89 -0.16 -14.67
C GLY A 151 20.51 -0.56 -14.14
N LEU A 152 20.40 -1.04 -12.91
CA LEU A 152 19.15 -1.63 -12.38
C LEU A 152 17.99 -0.62 -12.35
N SER A 153 18.27 0.64 -12.00
CA SER A 153 17.26 1.71 -12.01
C SER A 153 16.69 1.96 -13.40
N LEU A 154 17.55 1.90 -14.43
CA LEU A 154 17.14 2.06 -15.82
C LEU A 154 16.29 0.87 -16.28
N ALA A 155 16.75 -0.35 -15.98
CA ALA A 155 16.01 -1.57 -16.31
C ALA A 155 14.62 -1.59 -15.65
N ALA A 156 14.54 -1.27 -14.35
CA ALA A 156 13.27 -1.17 -13.62
C ALA A 156 12.34 -0.11 -14.23
N GLY A 157 12.90 1.05 -14.62
CA GLY A 157 12.15 2.11 -15.30
C GLY A 157 11.56 1.66 -16.64
N VAL A 158 12.35 0.97 -17.48
CA VAL A 158 11.87 0.45 -18.78
C VAL A 158 10.76 -0.59 -18.58
N VAL A 159 10.95 -1.54 -17.66
CA VAL A 159 9.94 -2.57 -17.37
C VAL A 159 8.64 -1.94 -16.86
N LEU A 160 8.73 -0.93 -15.99
CA LEU A 160 7.56 -0.22 -15.49
C LEU A 160 6.84 0.58 -16.58
N ALA A 161 7.58 1.24 -17.48
CA ALA A 161 6.99 1.96 -18.61
C ALA A 161 6.23 1.01 -19.54
N GLN A 162 6.81 -0.15 -19.88
CA GLN A 162 6.15 -1.16 -20.71
C GLN A 162 4.89 -1.71 -20.03
N PHE A 163 4.98 -2.04 -18.73
CA PHE A 163 3.83 -2.51 -17.97
C PHE A 163 2.67 -1.49 -17.95
N LEU A 164 2.98 -0.19 -17.84
CA LEU A 164 1.98 0.87 -17.90
C LEU A 164 1.32 0.95 -19.28
N GLU A 165 2.10 0.85 -20.36
CA GLU A 165 1.57 0.81 -21.72
C GLU A 165 0.65 -0.41 -21.94
N ASP A 166 1.08 -1.60 -21.51
CA ASP A 166 0.30 -2.85 -21.63
C ASP A 166 -1.02 -2.80 -20.85
N THR A 167 -1.11 -1.93 -19.83
CA THR A 167 -2.33 -1.70 -19.03
C THR A 167 -3.18 -0.53 -19.55
N GLY A 168 -2.83 0.06 -20.69
CA GLY A 168 -3.58 1.14 -21.35
C GLY A 168 -3.23 2.55 -20.86
N VAL A 169 -2.11 2.72 -20.16
CA VAL A 169 -1.58 4.04 -19.78
C VAL A 169 -0.59 4.50 -20.84
N ASP A 170 -1.11 5.19 -21.85
CA ASP A 170 -0.32 5.74 -22.94
C ASP A 170 0.61 6.88 -22.47
N GLN A 171 1.69 7.10 -23.22
CA GLN A 171 2.64 8.21 -23.03
C GLN A 171 3.39 8.20 -21.68
N GLY A 172 3.52 7.04 -21.03
CA GLY A 172 4.45 6.85 -19.92
C GLY A 172 5.90 6.83 -20.39
N ALA A 173 6.67 7.86 -20.08
CA ALA A 173 8.08 7.99 -20.45
C ALA A 173 9.00 7.95 -19.24
N LEU A 174 10.14 7.26 -19.39
CA LEU A 174 11.20 7.29 -18.39
C LEU A 174 11.86 8.67 -18.35
N LYS A 175 11.66 9.37 -17.24
CA LYS A 175 12.48 10.49 -16.83
C LYS A 175 13.72 9.95 -16.14
N TRP A 176 14.84 10.05 -16.85
CA TRP A 176 16.11 9.55 -16.37
C TRP A 176 16.48 10.13 -14.99
N PRO A 177 17.01 9.32 -14.06
CA PRO A 177 17.31 7.89 -14.18
C PRO A 177 16.24 6.94 -13.60
N ASN A 178 15.17 7.44 -12.97
CA ASN A 178 14.42 6.61 -12.01
C ASN A 178 12.93 6.95 -11.85
N ASP A 179 12.39 7.86 -12.64
CA ASP A 179 10.99 8.30 -12.51
C ASP A 179 10.23 8.05 -13.83
N ILE A 180 8.96 7.67 -13.76
CA ILE A 180 8.07 7.66 -14.93
C ILE A 180 7.22 8.91 -14.90
N HIS A 181 7.12 9.59 -16.05
CA HIS A 181 6.25 10.73 -16.28
C HIS A 181 5.19 10.34 -17.32
N ILE A 182 3.95 10.78 -17.09
CA ILE A 182 2.85 10.60 -18.03
C ILE A 182 2.41 11.99 -18.47
N ASN A 183 2.28 12.21 -19.78
CA ASN A 183 1.87 13.49 -20.37
C ASN A 183 2.83 14.69 -20.12
N GLY A 184 4.13 14.44 -19.91
CA GLY A 184 5.16 15.47 -19.79
C GLY A 184 5.30 16.09 -18.42
#